data_AF-A0A6A6ZHW7-F1
#
_entry.id   AF-A0A6A6ZHW7-F1
#
_cell.length_a   1.000
_cell.length_b   1.000
_cell.length_c   1.000
_cell.angle_alpha   90.00
_cell.angle_beta   90.00
_cell.angle_gamma   90.00
#
_symmetry.space_group_name_H-M   'P 1'
#
loop_
_entity.id
_entity.type
_entity.pdbx_description
1 polymer ?
#
loop_
_entity_poly.entity_id
_entity_poly.type
_entity_poly.pdbx_seq_one_letter_code
_entity_poly.pdbx_strand_id
1 'polypeptide(L)'
;MRVQILSALLCFFTIVWAGGYQGCLERVLMYQAYLIDEINPPNERIMGFQCKGSDWDQKNKRCTRTGGFTEVTTGTGPRGRMTYDEFLKSLGKVKRGQTYGVFTSDGSLDIKATALSTYNAYTSVQPGQDPNSATVKNFGANTIMKDTGEWNDAIKKSSQVVERAYRNKGLLTDDQKKLFPDKLFTAFDETSKLTLEARIGDHGEHLIQEARNSLNPQGITVETKRIDGNPGAGGGATWDTVDWTKTITAAEASGMADARTKVQTAAKGIYANHADGTRNVAREHLNVIKSFQRAQDSRVACRP
;
A
#
# COMPACT_ATOMS: atom_id res chain seq x y z
N MET A 1 -3.11 30.80 21.18
CA MET A 1 -3.27 29.50 20.47
C MET A 1 -2.08 29.29 19.55
N ARG A 2 -1.18 28.35 19.87
CA ARG A 2 -0.04 27.99 19.02
C ARG A 2 -0.27 26.57 18.50
N VAL A 3 -0.71 26.49 17.25
CA VAL A 3 -0.73 25.26 16.46
C VAL A 3 0.72 24.99 16.05
N GLN A 4 1.42 24.10 16.76
CA GLN A 4 2.72 23.61 16.30
C GLN A 4 2.51 22.37 15.43
N ILE A 5 2.28 22.63 14.15
CA ILE A 5 2.49 21.68 13.06
C ILE A 5 3.99 21.38 13.02
N LEU A 6 4.41 20.29 13.65
CA LEU A 6 5.71 19.67 13.38
C LEU A 6 5.51 18.57 12.33
N SER A 7 5.18 19.02 11.12
CA SER A 7 5.39 18.25 9.89
C SER A 7 6.86 18.39 9.48
N ALA A 8 7.75 17.73 10.20
CA ALA A 8 9.14 17.59 9.76
C ALA A 8 9.19 16.47 8.71
N LEU A 9 9.42 16.86 7.46
CA LEU A 9 9.80 15.98 6.36
C LEU A 9 10.97 15.11 6.83
N LEU A 10 10.75 13.81 6.86
CA LEU A 10 11.83 12.85 6.93
C LEU A 10 11.69 11.92 5.73
N CYS A 11 12.52 12.16 4.72
CA CYS A 11 12.77 11.27 3.59
C CYS A 11 13.50 10.03 4.09
N PHE A 12 12.84 9.23 4.94
CA PHE A 12 13.33 7.89 5.25
C PHE A 12 12.98 6.99 4.08
N PHE A 13 14.02 6.37 3.54
CA PHE A 13 13.96 5.31 2.55
C PHE A 13 13.06 4.18 3.05
N THR A 14 11.76 4.32 2.85
CA THR A 14 10.85 3.21 3.05
C THR A 14 11.05 2.27 1.88
N ILE A 15 12.05 1.39 1.97
CA ILE A 15 11.94 0.05 1.38
C ILE A 15 10.88 -0.66 2.24
N VAL A 16 9.66 -0.12 2.36
CA VAL A 16 8.62 -0.80 3.09
C VAL A 16 8.40 -2.07 2.31
N TRP A 17 8.67 -3.18 2.99
CA TRP A 17 8.60 -4.49 2.41
C TRP A 17 7.13 -4.68 2.02
N ALA A 18 6.81 -4.40 0.76
CA ALA A 18 5.62 -4.90 0.08
C ALA A 18 5.81 -6.40 -0.23
N GLY A 19 6.34 -7.11 0.77
CA GLY A 19 6.21 -8.56 0.87
C GLY A 19 4.80 -8.88 1.37
N GLY A 20 4.44 -10.15 1.40
CA GLY A 20 3.15 -10.56 1.95
C GLY A 20 1.93 -10.20 1.08
N TYR A 21 0.75 -10.47 1.64
CA TYR A 21 -0.53 -10.24 1.01
C TYR A 21 -0.84 -8.75 0.77
N GLN A 22 -0.42 -7.88 1.68
CA GLN A 22 -0.50 -6.42 1.55
C GLN A 22 0.22 -5.90 0.30
N GLY A 23 1.39 -6.45 -0.04
CA GLY A 23 2.10 -6.11 -1.27
C GLY A 23 1.39 -6.59 -2.54
N CYS A 24 0.54 -7.61 -2.44
CA CYS A 24 -0.34 -8.04 -3.53
C CYS A 24 -1.54 -7.12 -3.69
N LEU A 25 -2.17 -6.67 -2.60
CA LEU A 25 -3.21 -5.64 -2.64
C LEU A 25 -2.69 -4.32 -3.23
N GLU A 26 -1.47 -3.91 -2.90
CA GLU A 26 -0.84 -2.72 -3.49
C GLU A 26 -0.68 -2.82 -5.01
N ARG A 27 -0.42 -4.02 -5.55
CA ARG A 27 -0.37 -4.22 -7.01
C ARG A 27 -1.74 -4.07 -7.65
N VAL A 28 -2.78 -4.67 -7.05
CA VAL A 28 -4.16 -4.51 -7.49
C VAL A 28 -4.55 -3.04 -7.49
N LEU A 29 -4.20 -2.32 -6.42
CA LEU A 29 -4.46 -0.88 -6.29
C LEU A 29 -3.77 -0.07 -7.39
N MET A 30 -2.48 -0.32 -7.63
CA MET A 30 -1.73 0.41 -8.65
C MET A 30 -2.20 0.07 -10.07
N TYR A 31 -2.65 -1.16 -10.30
CA TYR A 31 -3.29 -1.52 -11.57
C TYR A 31 -4.63 -0.80 -11.77
N GLN A 32 -5.47 -0.72 -10.74
CA GLN A 32 -6.72 0.03 -10.81
C GLN A 32 -6.47 1.52 -11.07
N ALA A 33 -5.48 2.13 -10.38
CA ALA A 33 -5.06 3.50 -10.69
C ALA A 33 -4.56 3.64 -12.14
N TYR A 34 -3.81 2.66 -12.65
CA TYR A 34 -3.38 2.62 -14.05
C TYR A 34 -4.55 2.60 -15.04
N LEU A 35 -5.62 1.83 -14.75
CA LEU A 35 -6.81 1.82 -15.59
C LEU A 35 -7.57 3.15 -15.52
N ILE A 36 -7.72 3.72 -14.33
CA ILE A 36 -8.45 4.97 -14.11
C ILE A 36 -7.72 6.17 -14.72
N ASP A 37 -6.39 6.19 -14.68
CA ASP A 37 -5.58 7.29 -15.24
C ASP A 37 -5.81 7.49 -16.75
N GLU A 38 -6.33 6.48 -17.46
CA GLU A 38 -6.69 6.60 -18.86
C GLU A 38 -7.75 7.69 -19.13
N ILE A 39 -8.60 7.98 -18.15
CA ILE A 39 -9.60 9.06 -18.22
C ILE A 39 -8.93 10.44 -18.31
N ASN A 40 -7.72 10.59 -17.75
CA ASN A 40 -7.00 11.84 -17.81
C ASN A 40 -6.43 12.10 -19.22
N PRO A 41 -6.28 13.38 -19.62
CA PRO A 41 -5.61 13.74 -20.87
C PRO A 41 -4.21 13.13 -20.97
N PRO A 42 -3.73 12.71 -22.17
CA PRO A 42 -2.47 11.98 -22.32
C PRO A 42 -1.24 12.64 -21.68
N ASN A 43 -1.13 13.97 -21.74
CA ASN A 43 -0.04 14.74 -21.14
C ASN A 43 -0.08 14.75 -19.59
N GLU A 44 -1.24 14.48 -19.00
CA GLU A 44 -1.45 14.45 -17.55
C GLU A 44 -1.31 13.06 -16.93
N ARG A 45 -1.35 12.00 -17.75
CA ARG A 45 -1.19 10.62 -17.29
C ARG A 45 0.18 10.40 -16.67
N ILE A 46 0.24 9.66 -15.58
CA ILE A 46 1.48 9.35 -14.88
C ILE A 46 1.65 7.85 -14.60
N MET A 47 0.57 7.08 -14.62
CA MET A 47 0.57 5.63 -14.36
C MET A 47 0.92 4.85 -15.63
N GLY A 48 1.63 3.74 -15.46
CA GLY A 48 2.05 2.89 -16.58
C GLY A 48 3.23 3.46 -17.37
N PHE A 49 4.02 4.34 -16.75
CA PHE A 49 5.25 4.84 -17.32
C PHE A 49 6.45 4.13 -16.69
N GLN A 50 7.46 3.84 -17.51
CA GLN A 50 8.67 3.17 -17.08
C GLN A 50 9.91 3.95 -17.48
N CYS A 51 10.82 4.12 -16.53
CA CYS A 51 12.19 4.52 -16.83
C CYS A 51 13.00 3.25 -17.11
N LYS A 52 13.78 3.23 -18.19
CA LYS A 52 14.69 2.11 -18.47
C LYS A 52 15.65 1.94 -17.30
N GLY A 53 15.91 0.69 -16.90
CA GLY A 53 16.73 0.41 -15.72
C GLY A 53 18.13 1.03 -15.75
N SER A 54 18.74 1.15 -16.94
CA SER A 54 20.02 1.84 -17.15
C SER A 54 19.98 3.34 -16.87
N ASP A 55 18.80 3.93 -16.97
CA ASP A 55 18.58 5.37 -16.89
C ASP A 55 18.01 5.76 -15.51
N TRP A 56 17.78 4.80 -14.61
CA TRP A 56 17.29 5.08 -13.26
C TRP A 56 18.44 5.36 -12.30
N ASP A 57 18.52 6.58 -11.80
CA ASP A 57 19.43 6.96 -10.73
C ASP A 57 18.86 6.56 -9.37
N GLN A 58 19.33 5.44 -8.84
CA GLN A 58 18.86 4.92 -7.56
C GLN A 58 19.18 5.85 -6.37
N LYS A 59 20.25 6.65 -6.47
CA LYS A 59 20.67 7.59 -5.41
C LYS A 59 19.78 8.83 -5.42
N ASN A 60 19.57 9.42 -6.59
CA ASN A 60 18.80 10.66 -6.74
C ASN A 60 17.31 10.43 -7.02
N LYS A 61 16.87 9.16 -7.10
CA LYS A 61 15.46 8.76 -7.25
C LYS A 61 14.78 9.38 -8.47
N ARG A 62 15.51 9.43 -9.59
CA ARG A 62 15.04 10.06 -10.83
C ARG A 62 15.53 9.31 -12.06
N CYS A 63 14.80 9.45 -13.15
CA CYS A 63 15.30 9.04 -14.46
C CYS A 63 16.32 10.08 -14.93
N THR A 64 17.54 9.66 -15.27
CA THR A 64 18.65 10.54 -15.67
C THR A 64 18.45 11.11 -17.06
N ARG A 65 17.77 10.37 -17.93
CA ARG A 65 17.40 10.82 -19.27
C ARG A 65 16.18 11.73 -19.20
N THR A 66 16.31 12.95 -19.72
CA THR A 66 15.17 13.86 -19.92
C THR A 66 14.14 13.19 -20.83
N GLY A 67 12.88 13.12 -20.39
CA GLY A 67 11.84 12.38 -21.10
C GLY A 67 12.07 10.86 -21.12
N GLY A 68 12.91 10.33 -20.23
CA GLY A 68 13.28 8.91 -20.17
C GLY A 68 12.18 7.98 -19.66
N PHE A 69 11.05 8.52 -19.22
CA PHE A 69 9.85 7.75 -18.92
C PHE A 69 9.03 7.53 -20.19
N THR A 70 8.81 6.28 -20.54
CA THR A 70 7.96 5.88 -21.68
C THR A 70 6.67 5.26 -21.16
N GLU A 71 5.52 5.68 -21.70
CA GLU A 71 4.23 5.03 -21.42
C GLU A 71 4.23 3.63 -22.04
N VAL A 72 3.76 2.64 -21.29
CA VAL A 72 3.56 1.29 -21.79
C VAL A 72 2.19 1.20 -22.46
N THR A 73 2.20 1.22 -23.79
CA THR A 73 0.99 1.23 -24.65
C THR A 73 0.79 -0.05 -25.47
N THR A 74 1.53 -1.12 -25.18
CA THR A 74 1.55 -2.37 -25.96
C THR A 74 0.85 -3.53 -25.24
N GLY A 75 -0.16 -3.23 -24.42
CA GLY A 75 -0.90 -4.26 -23.69
C GLY A 75 -1.95 -4.96 -24.56
N THR A 76 -2.32 -6.19 -24.21
CA THR A 76 -3.36 -6.97 -24.91
C THR A 76 -4.76 -6.72 -24.35
N GLY A 77 -4.89 -5.93 -23.29
CA GLY A 77 -6.17 -5.53 -22.72
C GLY A 77 -6.92 -4.49 -23.56
N PRO A 78 -8.12 -4.11 -23.11
CA PRO A 78 -8.94 -3.11 -23.79
C PRO A 78 -8.16 -1.82 -24.06
N ARG A 79 -8.32 -1.27 -25.27
CA ARG A 79 -7.71 0.01 -25.70
C ARG A 79 -6.17 0.00 -25.66
N GLY A 80 -5.54 -1.18 -25.78
CA GLY A 80 -4.08 -1.33 -25.77
C GLY A 80 -3.46 -1.19 -24.37
N ARG A 81 -4.29 -1.19 -23.31
CA ARG A 81 -3.83 -1.21 -21.92
C ARG A 81 -3.36 -2.61 -21.54
N MET A 82 -2.44 -2.68 -20.60
CA MET A 82 -2.02 -3.95 -20.05
C MET A 82 -3.18 -4.62 -19.30
N THR A 83 -3.31 -5.93 -19.45
CA THR A 83 -4.02 -6.77 -18.48
C THR A 83 -3.30 -6.75 -17.13
N TYR A 84 -3.95 -7.25 -16.06
CA TYR A 84 -3.29 -7.31 -14.74
C TYR A 84 -1.99 -8.14 -14.77
N ASP A 85 -1.98 -9.26 -15.49
CA ASP A 85 -0.80 -10.12 -15.61
C ASP A 85 0.34 -9.44 -16.39
N GLU A 86 0.01 -8.70 -17.46
CA GLU A 86 0.99 -7.90 -18.19
C GLU A 86 1.50 -6.73 -17.35
N PHE A 87 0.62 -6.08 -16.59
CA PHE A 87 1.00 -5.04 -15.65
C PHE A 87 1.99 -5.59 -14.63
N LEU A 88 1.73 -6.75 -14.02
CA LEU A 88 2.67 -7.40 -13.10
C LEU A 88 4.00 -7.77 -13.77
N LYS A 89 3.96 -8.31 -14.99
CA LYS A 89 5.17 -8.60 -15.77
C LYS A 89 6.00 -7.34 -15.99
N SER A 90 5.35 -6.20 -16.24
CA SER A 90 6.02 -4.91 -16.41
C SER A 90 6.74 -4.44 -15.14
N LEU A 91 6.28 -4.83 -13.95
CA LEU A 91 6.96 -4.52 -12.67
C LEU A 91 8.23 -5.35 -12.48
N GLY A 92 8.39 -6.43 -13.26
CA GLY A 92 9.47 -7.39 -13.16
C GLY A 92 9.31 -8.39 -12.02
N LYS A 93 10.26 -9.34 -11.96
CA LYS A 93 10.37 -10.36 -10.89
C LYS A 93 9.14 -11.27 -10.71
N VAL A 94 8.32 -11.43 -11.75
CA VAL A 94 7.23 -12.42 -11.79
C VAL A 94 7.77 -13.81 -12.17
N LYS A 95 7.04 -14.86 -11.80
CA LYS A 95 7.34 -16.24 -12.20
C LYS A 95 6.78 -16.51 -13.59
N ARG A 96 7.56 -17.22 -14.41
CA ARG A 96 7.15 -17.56 -15.78
C ARG A 96 5.98 -18.56 -15.76
N GLY A 97 5.03 -18.36 -16.68
CA GLY A 97 3.89 -19.28 -16.87
C GLY A 97 2.84 -19.24 -15.76
N GLN A 98 2.87 -18.23 -14.89
CA GLN A 98 1.84 -18.03 -13.87
C GLN A 98 0.79 -17.02 -14.35
N THR A 99 -0.45 -17.27 -13.96
CA THR A 99 -1.57 -16.33 -14.06
C THR A 99 -1.80 -15.73 -12.67
N TYR A 100 -2.08 -14.43 -12.61
CA TYR A 100 -2.20 -13.72 -11.34
C TYR A 100 -3.60 -13.15 -11.13
N GLY A 101 -4.18 -12.56 -12.17
CA GLY A 101 -5.50 -11.94 -12.16
C GLY A 101 -6.62 -12.96 -11.99
N VAL A 102 -7.57 -12.65 -11.09
CA VAL A 102 -8.83 -13.37 -10.96
C VAL A 102 -9.95 -12.39 -11.26
N PHE A 103 -10.85 -12.77 -12.16
CA PHE A 103 -11.92 -11.89 -12.65
C PHE A 103 -13.29 -12.42 -12.23
N THR A 104 -14.19 -11.49 -11.92
CA THR A 104 -15.59 -11.80 -11.67
C THR A 104 -16.30 -12.09 -12.99
N SER A 105 -17.57 -12.54 -12.92
CA SER A 105 -18.37 -12.84 -14.11
C SER A 105 -18.62 -11.64 -15.02
N ASP A 106 -18.52 -10.41 -14.51
CA ASP A 106 -18.69 -9.19 -15.28
C ASP A 106 -17.38 -8.68 -15.93
N GLY A 107 -16.29 -9.46 -15.78
CA GLY A 107 -14.97 -9.16 -16.33
C GLY A 107 -14.13 -8.15 -15.50
N SER A 108 -14.65 -7.64 -14.37
CA SER A 108 -13.85 -6.85 -13.43
C SER A 108 -12.92 -7.74 -12.60
N LEU A 109 -11.84 -7.15 -12.06
CA LEU A 109 -10.97 -7.88 -11.12
C LEU A 109 -11.70 -8.14 -9.81
N ASP A 110 -11.66 -9.39 -9.34
CA ASP A 110 -11.94 -9.71 -7.95
C ASP A 110 -10.74 -9.31 -7.10
N ILE A 111 -10.90 -8.27 -6.28
CA ILE A 111 -9.80 -7.65 -5.52
C ILE A 111 -9.13 -8.66 -4.58
N LYS A 112 -9.93 -9.35 -3.75
CA LYS A 112 -9.42 -10.25 -2.71
C LYS A 112 -8.87 -11.54 -3.33
N ALA A 113 -9.59 -12.12 -4.30
CA ALA A 113 -9.15 -13.34 -4.97
C ALA A 113 -7.90 -13.08 -5.84
N THR A 114 -7.80 -11.93 -6.51
CA THR A 114 -6.60 -11.55 -7.26
C THR A 114 -5.41 -11.35 -6.34
N ALA A 115 -5.57 -10.65 -5.20
CA ALA A 115 -4.50 -10.47 -4.25
C ALA A 115 -4.01 -11.82 -3.68
N LEU A 116 -4.94 -12.74 -3.37
CA LEU A 116 -4.61 -14.07 -2.86
C LEU A 116 -3.93 -14.95 -3.93
N SER A 117 -4.46 -14.95 -5.15
CA SER A 117 -3.84 -15.63 -6.30
C SER A 117 -2.43 -15.10 -6.54
N THR A 118 -2.26 -13.78 -6.51
CA THR A 118 -0.95 -13.14 -6.66
C THR A 118 0.01 -13.57 -5.55
N TYR A 119 -0.45 -13.57 -4.30
CA TYR A 119 0.33 -14.02 -3.16
C TYR A 119 0.79 -15.47 -3.34
N ASN A 120 -0.14 -16.37 -3.62
CA ASN A 120 0.13 -17.79 -3.83
C ASN A 120 1.09 -18.03 -4.99
N ALA A 121 0.96 -17.29 -6.10
CA ALA A 121 1.88 -17.42 -7.22
C ALA A 121 3.32 -17.05 -6.81
N TYR A 122 3.51 -16.05 -5.95
CA TYR A 122 4.82 -15.69 -5.41
C TYR A 122 5.36 -16.67 -4.36
N THR A 123 4.50 -17.20 -3.49
CA THR A 123 4.88 -18.05 -2.34
C THR A 123 4.85 -19.56 -2.64
N SER A 124 4.36 -19.98 -3.82
CA SER A 124 4.43 -21.39 -4.23
C SER A 124 5.84 -21.77 -4.68
N VAL A 125 6.47 -22.74 -4.02
CA VAL A 125 7.78 -23.27 -4.41
C VAL A 125 7.62 -24.17 -5.63
N GLN A 126 8.30 -23.89 -6.74
CA GLN A 126 8.31 -24.81 -7.89
C GLN A 126 9.27 -25.99 -7.64
N PRO A 127 9.02 -27.17 -8.23
CA PRO A 127 9.95 -28.29 -8.15
C PRO A 127 11.38 -27.87 -8.52
N GLY A 128 12.35 -28.13 -7.64
CA GLY A 128 13.75 -27.77 -7.85
C GLY A 128 14.13 -26.33 -7.48
N GLN A 129 13.22 -25.51 -6.95
CA GLN A 129 13.56 -24.20 -6.38
C GLN A 129 13.84 -24.29 -4.87
N ASP A 130 14.74 -23.42 -4.40
CA ASP A 130 14.98 -23.23 -2.96
C ASP A 130 13.66 -22.83 -2.26
N PRO A 131 13.22 -23.58 -1.22
CA PRO A 131 12.04 -23.23 -0.44
C PRO A 131 12.05 -21.79 0.11
N ASN A 132 13.23 -21.23 0.40
CA ASN A 132 13.38 -19.87 0.92
C ASN A 132 13.26 -18.79 -0.16
N SER A 133 13.25 -19.17 -1.45
CA SER A 133 13.12 -18.23 -2.56
C SER A 133 11.68 -17.73 -2.78
N ALA A 134 10.70 -18.43 -2.19
CA ALA A 134 9.28 -18.20 -2.34
C ALA A 134 8.79 -17.05 -1.46
N THR A 135 8.89 -15.85 -1.99
CA THR A 135 8.45 -14.63 -1.30
C THR A 135 7.91 -13.63 -2.31
N VAL A 136 6.93 -12.83 -1.88
CA VAL A 136 6.41 -11.71 -2.66
C VAL A 136 7.53 -10.69 -2.83
N LYS A 137 7.87 -10.41 -4.10
CA LYS A 137 9.03 -9.57 -4.42
C LYS A 137 8.65 -8.09 -4.31
N ASN A 138 9.52 -7.25 -3.74
CA ASN A 138 9.30 -5.80 -3.76
C ASN A 138 9.46 -5.22 -5.17
N PHE A 139 8.69 -4.18 -5.46
CA PHE A 139 8.79 -3.34 -6.67
C PHE A 139 8.95 -1.87 -6.28
N GLY A 140 9.52 -1.06 -7.18
CA GLY A 140 9.77 0.35 -6.95
C GLY A 140 8.64 1.22 -7.50
N ALA A 141 8.43 2.41 -6.93
CA ALA A 141 7.48 3.38 -7.48
C ALA A 141 7.80 3.74 -8.94
N ASN A 142 9.07 3.77 -9.29
CA ASN A 142 9.57 4.12 -10.62
C ASN A 142 9.25 3.08 -11.71
N THR A 143 8.79 1.88 -11.33
CA THR A 143 8.37 0.84 -12.29
C THR A 143 6.90 0.95 -12.66
N ILE A 144 6.12 1.79 -11.96
CA ILE A 144 4.68 1.97 -12.17
C ILE A 144 4.30 3.39 -12.58
N MET A 145 5.12 4.39 -12.24
CA MET A 145 4.73 5.80 -12.31
C MET A 145 5.91 6.68 -12.72
N LYS A 146 5.64 7.67 -13.58
CA LYS A 146 6.65 8.67 -13.97
C LYS A 146 7.04 9.56 -12.80
N ASP A 147 8.31 10.00 -12.81
CA ASP A 147 8.88 10.98 -11.89
C ASP A 147 8.65 10.69 -10.40
N THR A 148 8.69 9.42 -10.01
CA THR A 148 8.38 8.98 -8.65
C THR A 148 9.32 7.86 -8.21
N GLY A 149 10.15 8.12 -7.19
CA GLY A 149 11.05 7.12 -6.62
C GLY A 149 10.66 6.63 -5.23
N GLU A 150 9.98 7.45 -4.44
CA GLU A 150 9.56 7.11 -3.07
C GLU A 150 8.15 6.52 -3.04
N TRP A 151 7.96 5.46 -2.24
CA TRP A 151 6.69 4.73 -2.20
C TRP A 151 5.54 5.55 -1.62
N ASN A 152 5.80 6.32 -0.55
CA ASN A 152 4.80 7.21 0.04
C ASN A 152 4.29 8.25 -0.96
N ASP A 153 5.20 8.76 -1.81
CA ASP A 153 4.84 9.68 -2.89
C ASP A 153 4.00 8.99 -3.96
N ALA A 154 4.30 7.72 -4.27
CA ALA A 154 3.49 6.92 -5.20
C ALA A 154 2.05 6.74 -4.71
N ILE A 155 1.84 6.44 -3.42
CA ILE A 155 0.49 6.32 -2.82
C ILE A 155 -0.29 7.64 -2.93
N LYS A 156 0.38 8.76 -2.64
CA LYS A 156 -0.21 10.09 -2.75
C LYS A 156 -0.57 10.41 -4.19
N LYS A 157 0.38 10.27 -5.12
CA LYS A 157 0.21 10.62 -6.53
C LYS A 157 -0.84 9.73 -7.22
N SER A 158 -0.87 8.42 -6.94
CA SER A 158 -1.89 7.52 -7.51
C SER A 158 -3.29 7.94 -7.06
N SER A 159 -3.45 8.33 -5.80
CA SER A 159 -4.71 8.86 -5.29
C SER A 159 -5.08 10.18 -5.98
N GLN A 160 -4.15 11.11 -6.13
CA GLN A 160 -4.39 12.40 -6.81
C GLN A 160 -4.80 12.24 -8.28
N VAL A 161 -4.24 11.22 -8.96
CA VAL A 161 -4.59 10.86 -10.33
C VAL A 161 -6.01 10.34 -10.43
N VAL A 162 -6.41 9.45 -9.52
CA VAL A 162 -7.77 8.90 -9.46
C VAL A 162 -8.77 10.02 -9.16
N GLU A 163 -8.46 10.92 -8.23
CA GLU A 163 -9.30 12.09 -7.94
C GLU A 163 -9.45 13.02 -9.15
N ARG A 164 -8.37 13.22 -9.89
CA ARG A 164 -8.41 14.04 -11.11
C ARG A 164 -9.25 13.37 -12.19
N ALA A 165 -9.05 12.08 -12.42
CA ALA A 165 -9.83 11.28 -13.35
C ALA A 165 -11.32 11.33 -13.00
N TYR A 166 -11.66 11.25 -11.70
CA TYR A 166 -13.05 11.37 -11.26
C TYR A 166 -13.65 12.74 -11.59
N ARG A 167 -12.93 13.85 -11.36
CA ARG A 167 -13.40 15.18 -11.76
C ARG A 167 -13.57 15.31 -13.27
N ASN A 168 -12.67 14.71 -14.03
CA ASN A 168 -12.70 14.72 -15.49
C ASN A 168 -13.78 13.78 -16.08
N LYS A 169 -14.32 12.83 -15.30
CA LYS A 169 -15.30 11.85 -15.80
C LYS A 169 -16.59 12.52 -16.33
N GLY A 170 -16.94 13.69 -15.81
CA GLY A 170 -18.09 14.47 -16.27
C GLY A 170 -17.92 15.03 -17.69
N LEU A 171 -16.69 15.08 -18.20
CA LEU A 171 -16.34 15.53 -19.55
C LEU A 171 -16.39 14.40 -20.59
N LEU A 172 -16.62 13.16 -20.15
CA LEU A 172 -16.69 11.99 -21.03
C LEU A 172 -18.00 11.96 -21.82
N THR A 173 -17.94 11.49 -23.07
CA THR A 173 -19.13 11.16 -23.86
C THR A 173 -19.84 9.94 -23.26
N ASP A 174 -21.10 9.70 -23.63
CA ASP A 174 -21.86 8.58 -23.07
C ASP A 174 -21.24 7.21 -23.42
N ASP A 175 -20.62 7.07 -24.59
CA ASP A 175 -19.88 5.86 -24.95
C ASP A 175 -18.59 5.71 -24.14
N GLN A 176 -17.89 6.82 -23.84
CA GLN A 176 -16.74 6.79 -22.94
C GLN A 176 -17.15 6.45 -21.50
N LYS A 177 -18.29 6.94 -21.00
CA LYS A 177 -18.77 6.60 -19.65
C LYS A 177 -19.04 5.11 -19.48
N LYS A 178 -19.54 4.41 -20.52
CA LYS A 178 -19.70 2.94 -20.50
C LYS A 178 -18.37 2.20 -20.30
N LEU A 179 -17.28 2.78 -20.79
CA LEU A 179 -15.92 2.24 -20.68
C LEU A 179 -15.25 2.53 -19.33
N PHE A 180 -15.73 3.56 -18.62
CA PHE A 180 -15.21 4.00 -17.32
C PHE A 180 -16.33 4.10 -16.28
N PRO A 181 -16.98 2.96 -15.95
CA PRO A 181 -18.10 2.97 -15.03
C PRO A 181 -17.66 3.34 -13.62
N ASP A 182 -18.58 3.93 -12.84
CA ASP A 182 -18.32 4.39 -11.47
C ASP A 182 -17.75 3.29 -10.56
N LYS A 183 -18.08 2.01 -10.84
CA LYS A 183 -17.53 0.85 -10.13
C LYS A 183 -16.00 0.79 -10.15
N LEU A 184 -15.31 1.38 -11.14
CA LEU A 184 -13.85 1.46 -11.14
C LEU A 184 -13.31 2.27 -9.95
N PHE A 185 -13.97 3.39 -9.64
CA PHE A 185 -13.60 4.26 -8.53
C PHE A 185 -13.94 3.62 -7.19
N THR A 186 -15.12 3.02 -7.07
CA THR A 186 -15.51 2.26 -5.87
C THR A 186 -14.54 1.10 -5.60
N ALA A 187 -14.16 0.35 -6.63
CA ALA A 187 -13.20 -0.74 -6.51
C ALA A 187 -11.80 -0.24 -6.09
N PHE A 188 -11.36 0.93 -6.58
CA PHE A 188 -10.12 1.55 -6.12
C PHE A 188 -10.16 1.94 -4.64
N ASP A 189 -11.27 2.54 -4.18
CA ASP A 189 -11.43 2.92 -2.79
C ASP A 189 -11.51 1.68 -1.86
N GLU A 190 -12.21 0.63 -2.29
CA GLU A 190 -12.26 -0.64 -1.59
C GLU A 190 -10.87 -1.29 -1.49
N THR A 191 -10.12 -1.40 -2.59
CA THR A 191 -8.76 -1.95 -2.56
C THR A 191 -7.86 -1.10 -1.66
N SER A 192 -8.00 0.23 -1.68
CA SER A 192 -7.21 1.11 -0.83
C SER A 192 -7.52 0.89 0.66
N LYS A 193 -8.79 0.69 1.02
CA LYS A 193 -9.21 0.34 2.38
C LYS A 193 -8.62 -1.01 2.81
N LEU A 194 -8.78 -2.04 1.99
CA LEU A 194 -8.22 -3.37 2.26
C LEU A 194 -6.69 -3.32 2.40
N THR A 195 -6.02 -2.52 1.58
CA THR A 195 -4.56 -2.33 1.67
C THR A 195 -4.16 -1.69 3.00
N LEU A 196 -4.91 -0.68 3.46
CA LEU A 196 -4.67 -0.04 4.76
C LEU A 196 -4.89 -1.04 5.90
N GLU A 197 -5.98 -1.80 5.88
CA GLU A 197 -6.27 -2.84 6.88
C GLU A 197 -5.16 -3.89 6.93
N ALA A 198 -4.74 -4.41 5.78
CA ALA A 198 -3.64 -5.37 5.69
C ALA A 198 -2.32 -4.79 6.21
N ARG A 199 -2.01 -3.52 5.91
CA ARG A 199 -0.83 -2.82 6.43
C ARG A 199 -0.88 -2.62 7.94
N ILE A 200 -2.04 -2.28 8.51
CA ILE A 200 -2.24 -2.17 9.96
C ILE A 200 -2.07 -3.53 10.63
N GLY A 201 -2.61 -4.59 10.03
CA GLY A 201 -2.49 -5.95 10.51
C GLY A 201 -1.06 -6.48 10.54
N ASP A 202 -0.36 -6.33 9.41
CA ASP A 202 1.06 -6.68 9.26
C ASP A 202 1.97 -5.89 10.21
N HIS A 203 1.67 -4.61 10.45
CA HIS A 203 2.33 -3.81 11.47
C HIS A 203 2.01 -4.27 12.91
N GLY A 204 0.82 -4.83 13.11
CA GLY A 204 0.27 -5.13 14.42
C GLY A 204 1.07 -6.16 15.21
N GLU A 205 1.60 -7.20 14.56
CA GLU A 205 2.46 -8.20 15.21
C GLU A 205 3.68 -7.56 15.88
N HIS A 206 4.39 -6.70 15.14
CA HIS A 206 5.53 -5.95 15.66
C HIS A 206 5.11 -4.97 16.75
N LEU A 207 4.00 -4.26 16.55
CA LEU A 207 3.52 -3.27 17.51
C LEU A 207 3.09 -3.89 18.84
N ILE A 208 2.37 -5.01 18.80
CA ILE A 208 1.85 -5.70 19.99
C ILE A 208 3.02 -6.17 20.86
N GLN A 209 4.05 -6.76 20.25
CA GLN A 209 5.20 -7.25 21.00
C GLN A 209 5.96 -6.11 21.68
N GLU A 210 6.24 -5.03 20.94
CA GLU A 210 6.92 -3.84 21.48
C GLU A 210 6.09 -3.14 22.58
N ALA A 211 4.77 -3.04 22.38
CA ALA A 211 3.87 -2.47 23.37
C ALA A 211 3.89 -3.30 24.67
N ARG A 212 3.84 -4.64 24.57
CA ARG A 212 3.89 -5.53 25.74
C ARG A 212 5.22 -5.39 26.48
N ASN A 213 6.33 -5.35 25.74
CA ASN A 213 7.66 -5.18 26.32
C ASN A 213 7.78 -3.84 27.07
N SER A 214 7.14 -2.78 26.57
CA SER A 214 7.21 -1.45 27.18
C SER A 214 6.24 -1.27 28.35
N LEU A 215 5.01 -1.80 28.25
CA LEU A 215 3.91 -1.48 29.16
C LEU A 215 3.67 -2.53 30.25
N ASN A 216 3.88 -3.82 29.97
CA ASN A 216 3.67 -4.86 30.99
C ASN A 216 4.57 -4.66 32.22
N PRO A 217 5.85 -4.27 32.12
CA PRO A 217 6.69 -3.99 33.30
C PRO A 217 6.19 -2.81 34.14
N GLN A 218 5.35 -1.94 33.56
CA GLN A 218 4.75 -0.79 34.26
C GLN A 218 3.39 -1.15 34.87
N GLY A 219 2.95 -2.41 34.80
CA GLY A 219 1.65 -2.87 35.28
C GLY A 219 0.49 -2.56 34.35
N ILE A 220 0.74 -2.24 33.08
CA ILE A 220 -0.30 -1.97 32.07
C ILE A 220 -0.41 -3.17 31.12
N THR A 221 -1.56 -3.86 31.16
CA THR A 221 -1.87 -4.94 30.20
C THR A 221 -2.23 -4.34 28.83
N VAL A 222 -1.56 -4.80 27.79
CA VAL A 222 -1.85 -4.39 26.40
C VAL A 222 -3.10 -5.09 25.88
N GLU A 223 -4.10 -4.30 25.55
CA GLU A 223 -5.32 -4.75 24.89
C GLU A 223 -5.14 -4.75 23.37
N THR A 224 -5.70 -5.75 22.70
CA THR A 224 -5.65 -5.88 21.24
C THR A 224 -7.05 -5.80 20.64
N LYS A 225 -7.10 -5.42 19.37
CA LYS A 225 -8.31 -5.49 18.53
C LYS A 225 -8.02 -6.20 17.24
N ARG A 226 -9.01 -6.94 16.75
CA ARG A 226 -8.98 -7.58 15.44
C ARG A 226 -9.27 -6.57 14.34
N ILE A 227 -8.48 -6.65 13.26
CA ILE A 227 -8.67 -5.86 12.04
C ILE A 227 -9.47 -6.67 11.02
N ASP A 228 -8.96 -7.83 10.62
CA ASP A 228 -9.63 -8.77 9.70
C ASP A 228 -8.96 -10.15 9.78
N GLY A 229 -9.40 -11.12 8.98
CA GLY A 229 -8.63 -12.33 8.68
C GLY A 229 -7.37 -12.01 7.89
N ASN A 230 -6.31 -12.82 8.06
CA ASN A 230 -5.05 -12.74 7.32
C ASN A 230 -5.01 -13.87 6.26
N PRO A 231 -5.36 -13.60 4.99
CA PRO A 231 -5.39 -14.63 3.96
C PRO A 231 -4.00 -15.19 3.62
N GLY A 232 -2.93 -14.44 3.91
CA GLY A 232 -1.56 -14.84 3.58
C GLY A 232 -0.93 -15.84 4.56
N ALA A 233 -1.42 -15.91 5.81
CA ALA A 233 -0.85 -16.78 6.84
C ALA A 233 -1.51 -18.17 6.92
N GLY A 234 -2.60 -18.42 6.19
CA GLY A 234 -3.34 -19.68 6.22
C GLY A 234 -4.05 -19.95 7.56
N GLY A 235 -4.81 -21.04 7.63
CA GLY A 235 -5.27 -21.62 8.91
C GLY A 235 -6.20 -20.75 9.77
N GLY A 236 -6.86 -19.73 9.22
CA GLY A 236 -7.72 -18.83 10.00
C GLY A 236 -6.96 -17.80 10.85
N ALA A 237 -5.68 -17.57 10.56
CA ALA A 237 -4.90 -16.52 11.18
C ALA A 237 -5.58 -15.15 11.05
N THR A 238 -5.44 -14.31 12.08
CA THR A 238 -6.07 -12.98 12.13
C THR A 238 -5.03 -11.89 12.17
N TRP A 239 -5.37 -10.75 11.58
CA TRP A 239 -4.63 -9.52 11.78
C TRP A 239 -5.17 -8.81 13.02
N ASP A 240 -4.32 -8.69 14.02
CA ASP A 240 -4.63 -7.95 15.24
C ASP A 240 -3.67 -6.76 15.38
N THR A 241 -4.09 -5.72 16.08
CA THR A 241 -3.25 -4.58 16.44
C THR A 241 -3.52 -4.14 17.87
N VAL A 242 -2.71 -3.21 18.38
CA VAL A 242 -2.93 -2.65 19.72
C VAL A 242 -4.18 -1.76 19.73
N ASP A 243 -5.06 -1.99 20.70
CA ASP A 243 -6.15 -1.08 21.02
C ASP A 243 -5.69 -0.11 22.11
N TRP A 244 -5.10 1.01 21.69
CA TRP A 244 -4.58 2.02 22.61
C TRP A 244 -5.65 2.61 23.52
N THR A 245 -6.86 2.81 22.99
CA THR A 245 -7.98 3.36 23.78
C THR A 245 -8.37 2.36 24.86
N LYS A 246 -8.60 1.09 24.50
CA LYS A 246 -8.98 0.06 25.46
C LYS A 246 -7.87 -0.21 26.48
N THR A 247 -6.60 -0.18 26.04
CA THR A 247 -5.43 -0.31 26.92
C THR A 247 -5.40 0.80 27.98
N ILE A 248 -5.61 2.06 27.58
CA ILE A 248 -5.67 3.20 28.51
C ILE A 248 -6.85 3.05 29.46
N THR A 249 -8.06 2.81 28.94
CA THR A 249 -9.27 2.71 29.77
C THR A 249 -9.18 1.57 30.78
N ALA A 250 -8.61 0.42 30.41
CA ALA A 250 -8.43 -0.70 31.32
C ALA A 250 -7.44 -0.38 32.45
N ALA A 251 -6.33 0.31 32.14
CA ALA A 251 -5.35 0.73 33.13
C ALA A 251 -5.89 1.84 34.07
N GLU A 252 -6.65 2.79 33.53
CA GLU A 252 -7.33 3.81 34.34
C GLU A 252 -8.34 3.13 35.30
N ALA A 253 -9.10 2.14 34.82
CA ALA A 253 -10.04 1.37 35.63
C ALA A 253 -9.37 0.51 36.73
N SER A 254 -8.11 0.08 36.53
CA SER A 254 -7.31 -0.60 37.57
C SER A 254 -6.66 0.36 38.57
N GLY A 255 -7.02 1.65 38.55
CA GLY A 255 -6.54 2.66 39.50
C GLY A 255 -5.26 3.39 39.07
N MET A 256 -4.80 3.24 37.83
CA MET A 256 -3.59 3.92 37.34
C MET A 256 -3.91 5.31 36.79
N ALA A 257 -3.77 6.34 37.64
CA ALA A 257 -4.07 7.73 37.28
C ALA A 257 -3.19 8.30 36.14
N ASP A 258 -1.98 7.77 35.93
CA ASP A 258 -1.04 8.24 34.90
C ASP A 258 -0.98 7.35 33.65
N ALA A 259 -1.94 6.42 33.49
CA ALA A 259 -1.98 5.43 32.41
C ALA A 259 -1.85 6.07 31.01
N ARG A 260 -2.59 7.14 30.73
CA ARG A 260 -2.54 7.85 29.44
C ARG A 260 -1.13 8.34 29.11
N THR A 261 -0.46 8.97 30.07
CA THR A 261 0.89 9.51 29.90
C THR A 261 1.90 8.40 29.65
N LYS A 262 1.80 7.29 30.39
CA LYS A 262 2.66 6.12 30.22
C LYS A 262 2.48 5.47 28.84
N VAL A 263 1.23 5.25 28.42
CA VAL A 263 0.91 4.70 27.09
C VAL A 263 1.43 5.61 25.98
N GLN A 264 1.21 6.92 26.07
CA GLN A 264 1.72 7.87 25.08
C GLN A 264 3.25 7.89 25.03
N THR A 265 3.92 7.81 26.17
CA THR A 265 5.38 7.76 26.26
C THR A 265 5.93 6.47 25.64
N ALA A 266 5.33 5.33 25.97
CA ALA A 266 5.67 4.03 25.39
C ALA A 266 5.50 4.06 23.86
N ALA A 267 4.33 4.49 23.37
CA ALA A 267 4.06 4.59 21.94
C ALA A 267 5.07 5.51 21.23
N LYS A 268 5.43 6.65 21.83
CA LYS A 268 6.45 7.55 21.28
C LYS A 268 7.83 6.86 21.22
N GLY A 269 8.19 6.09 22.24
CA GLY A 269 9.43 5.31 22.28
C GLY A 269 9.50 4.25 21.19
N ILE A 270 8.40 3.51 20.98
CA ILE A 270 8.30 2.44 19.96
C ILE A 270 8.60 2.98 18.56
N TYR A 271 8.20 4.21 18.25
CA TYR A 271 8.43 4.83 16.93
C TYR A 271 9.63 5.79 16.87
N ALA A 272 10.40 5.91 17.96
CA ALA A 272 11.60 6.71 17.98
C ALA A 272 12.71 6.04 17.13
N ASN A 273 13.65 6.82 16.61
CA ASN A 273 14.82 6.23 15.95
C ASN A 273 15.66 5.48 17.00
N HIS A 274 16.16 4.30 16.63
CA HIS A 274 17.12 3.59 17.48
C HIS A 274 18.45 4.37 17.49
N ALA A 275 19.05 4.49 18.68
CA ALA A 275 20.29 5.28 18.87
C ALA A 275 21.51 4.67 18.15
N ASP A 276 21.45 3.37 17.85
CA ASP A 276 22.46 2.61 17.12
C ASP A 276 22.33 2.73 15.59
N GLY A 277 21.38 3.53 15.10
CA GLY A 277 21.12 3.70 13.68
C GLY A 277 20.42 2.50 13.03
N THR A 278 19.98 1.51 13.82
CA THR A 278 19.21 0.37 13.30
C THR A 278 17.83 0.80 12.82
N ARG A 279 17.30 0.00 11.89
CA ARG A 279 16.05 0.26 11.19
C ARG A 279 14.86 0.00 12.12
N ASN A 280 14.07 1.04 12.40
CA ASN A 280 12.83 0.89 13.15
C ASN A 280 11.68 0.47 12.20
N VAL A 281 11.43 -0.85 12.13
CA VAL A 281 10.41 -1.45 11.25
C VAL A 281 9.00 -0.93 11.57
N ALA A 282 8.63 -0.81 12.85
CA ALA A 282 7.32 -0.32 13.26
C ALA A 282 7.06 1.12 12.76
N ARG A 283 8.06 2.00 12.91
CA ARG A 283 8.00 3.37 12.41
C ARG A 283 7.82 3.45 10.89
N GLU A 284 8.48 2.57 10.14
CA GLU A 284 8.38 2.59 8.68
C GLU A 284 7.03 2.10 8.18
N HIS A 285 6.50 1.03 8.76
CA HIS A 285 5.14 0.59 8.49
C HIS A 285 4.14 1.69 8.83
N LEU A 286 4.31 2.36 9.98
CA LEU A 286 3.47 3.49 10.38
C LEU A 286 3.49 4.63 9.35
N ASN A 287 4.64 4.93 8.72
CA ASN A 287 4.73 5.97 7.70
C ASN A 287 3.92 5.64 6.44
N VAL A 288 3.92 4.37 6.01
CA VAL A 288 3.10 3.92 4.87
C VAL A 288 1.62 3.88 5.24
N ILE A 289 1.27 3.37 6.42
CA ILE A 289 -0.11 3.41 6.96
C ILE A 289 -0.65 4.85 6.94
N LYS A 290 0.13 5.82 7.45
CA LYS A 290 -0.23 7.24 7.44
C LYS A 290 -0.35 7.84 6.04
N SER A 291 0.35 7.28 5.05
CA SER A 291 0.24 7.72 3.65
C SER A 291 -1.06 7.22 3.04
N PHE A 292 -1.45 5.97 3.31
CA PHE A 292 -2.77 5.44 2.91
C PHE A 292 -3.93 6.14 3.60
N GLN A 293 -3.83 6.43 4.91
CA GLN A 293 -4.85 7.19 5.65
C GLN A 293 -5.04 8.58 5.06
N ARG A 294 -3.95 9.36 4.92
CA ARG A 294 -4.02 10.70 4.33
C ARG A 294 -4.56 10.69 2.90
N ALA A 295 -4.20 9.68 2.12
CA ALA A 295 -4.76 9.47 0.80
C ALA A 295 -6.28 9.28 0.90
N GLN A 296 -6.76 8.30 1.69
CA GLN A 296 -8.20 8.04 1.87
C GLN A 296 -8.97 9.27 2.36
N ASP A 297 -8.48 9.96 3.40
CA ASP A 297 -9.12 11.15 3.96
C ASP A 297 -9.29 12.26 2.90
N SER A 298 -8.27 12.45 2.07
CA SER A 298 -8.31 13.45 0.98
C SER A 298 -9.36 13.08 -0.08
N ARG A 299 -9.60 11.79 -0.32
CA ARG A 299 -10.57 11.29 -1.31
C ARG A 299 -11.99 11.45 -0.82
N VAL A 300 -12.28 11.10 0.44
CA VAL A 300 -13.60 11.31 1.07
C VAL A 300 -14.00 12.79 1.02
N ALA A 301 -13.04 13.70 1.19
CA ALA A 301 -13.31 15.14 1.07
C ALA A 301 -13.61 15.60 -0.37
N CYS A 302 -13.16 14.87 -1.39
CA CYS A 302 -13.30 15.24 -2.81
C CYS A 302 -14.44 14.50 -3.55
N ARG A 303 -14.87 13.33 -3.04
CA ARG A 303 -15.87 12.43 -3.64
C ARG A 303 -16.87 11.95 -2.58
N PRO A 304 -17.82 12.79 -2.16
CA PRO A 304 -18.89 12.40 -1.24
C PRO A 304 -19.87 11.40 -1.86
#